data_AF-A0AAW9YAG0-F1
#
_entry.id   AF-A0AAW9YAG0-F1
#
_cell.length_a   1.000
_cell.length_b   1.000
_cell.length_c   1.000
_cell.angle_alpha   90.00
_cell.angle_beta   90.00
_cell.angle_gamma   90.00
#
_symmetry.space_group_name_H-M   'P 1'
#
loop_
_entity.id
_entity.type
_entity.pdbx_description
1 polymer ?
#
loop_
_entity_poly.entity_id
_entity_poly.type
_entity_poly.pdbx_seq_one_letter_code
_entity_poly.pdbx_strand_id
1 'polypeptide(L)'
;MEKIHYDDLDTDKLAALISSRLSFEVTGLSGRMSSAVSKIENAIEPAGLTCRVYTRGRIAAAGASLLGGPAGVAGVVSAAGIAVHNLATYNPDYEIAKHLVDNTLSVLYKK
;
A
#
# COMPACT_ATOMS: atom_id res chain seq x y z
N MET A 1 4.75 3.83 15.23
CA MET A 1 4.05 2.87 14.34
C MET A 1 4.39 1.49 14.84
N GLU A 2 3.38 0.65 15.09
CA GLU A 2 3.60 -0.75 15.48
C GLU A 2 4.25 -1.52 14.34
N LYS A 3 5.16 -2.45 14.67
CA LYS A 3 5.78 -3.34 13.68
C LYS A 3 5.24 -4.75 13.85
N ILE A 4 4.83 -5.35 12.75
CA ILE A 4 4.41 -6.74 12.69
C ILE A 4 5.27 -7.52 11.70
N HIS A 5 5.40 -8.83 11.92
CA HIS A 5 6.13 -9.69 10.99
C HIS A 5 5.21 -10.15 9.86
N TYR A 6 5.76 -10.55 8.71
CA TYR A 6 4.96 -11.10 7.60
C TYR A 6 4.07 -12.26 8.04
N ASP A 7 4.56 -13.12 8.94
CA ASP A 7 3.81 -14.28 9.42
C ASP A 7 2.65 -13.89 10.36
N ASP A 8 2.67 -12.68 10.93
CA ASP A 8 1.54 -12.14 11.69
C ASP A 8 0.34 -11.81 10.78
N LEU A 9 0.53 -11.69 9.46
CA LEU A 9 -0.54 -11.33 8.51
C LEU A 9 -1.60 -12.43 8.35
N ASP A 10 -1.28 -13.67 8.70
CA ASP A 10 -2.22 -14.80 8.68
C ASP A 10 -2.91 -15.03 10.03
N THR A 11 -2.69 -14.13 10.99
CA THR A 11 -3.26 -14.19 12.34
C THR A 11 -4.32 -13.11 12.55
N ASP A 12 -5.05 -13.19 13.67
CA ASP A 12 -6.02 -12.16 14.08
C ASP A 12 -5.40 -10.78 14.29
N LYS A 13 -4.07 -10.68 14.40
CA LYS A 13 -3.36 -9.42 14.62
C LYS A 13 -3.60 -8.42 13.49
N LEU A 14 -3.60 -8.86 12.23
CA LEU A 14 -3.90 -7.98 11.10
C LEU A 14 -5.33 -7.43 11.19
N ALA A 15 -6.31 -8.30 11.44
CA ALA A 15 -7.71 -7.90 11.58
C ALA A 15 -7.92 -6.93 12.77
N ALA A 16 -7.23 -7.16 13.89
CA ALA A 16 -7.26 -6.27 15.05
C ALA A 16 -6.71 -4.87 14.72
N LEU A 17 -5.60 -4.79 13.98
CA LEU A 17 -5.03 -3.51 13.55
C LEU A 17 -5.95 -2.75 12.58
N ILE A 18 -6.53 -3.45 11.60
CA ILE A 18 -7.47 -2.86 10.63
C ILE A 18 -8.74 -2.36 11.31
N SER A 19 -9.36 -3.17 12.18
CA SER A 19 -10.57 -2.79 12.92
C SER A 19 -10.33 -1.62 13.87
N SER A 20 -9.15 -1.58 14.49
CA SER A 20 -8.70 -0.49 15.38
C SER A 20 -8.23 0.76 14.63
N ARG A 21 -8.23 0.76 13.29
CA ARG A 21 -7.82 1.89 12.45
C ARG A 21 -6.37 2.34 12.68
N LEU A 22 -5.48 1.38 12.95
CA LEU A 22 -4.09 1.67 13.32
C LEU A 22 -3.17 1.63 12.11
N SER A 23 -2.15 2.49 12.16
CA SER A 23 -1.04 2.45 11.20
C SER A 23 0.07 1.50 11.71
N PHE A 24 0.59 0.66 10.84
CA PHE A 24 1.60 -0.36 11.17
C PHE A 24 2.60 -0.58 10.03
N GLU A 25 3.73 -1.18 10.36
CA GLU A 25 4.78 -1.56 9.42
C GLU A 25 4.90 -3.09 9.37
N VAL A 26 4.92 -3.65 8.16
CA VAL A 26 5.17 -5.08 7.95
C VAL A 26 6.63 -5.28 7.61
N THR A 27 7.29 -6.15 8.37
CA THR A 27 8.69 -6.52 8.23
C THR A 27 8.84 -8.00 7.86
N GLY A 28 10.05 -8.45 7.52
CA GLY A 28 10.31 -9.87 7.23
C GLY A 28 9.69 -10.37 5.92
N LEU A 29 9.51 -9.49 4.93
CA LEU A 29 8.83 -9.83 3.69
C LEU A 29 9.60 -10.87 2.86
N SER A 30 10.94 -10.83 2.87
CA SER A 30 11.80 -11.83 2.20
C SER A 30 11.38 -12.12 0.74
N GLY A 31 11.11 -11.07 -0.05
CA GLY A 31 10.64 -11.20 -1.43
C GLY A 31 9.12 -11.39 -1.60
N ARG A 32 8.36 -11.56 -0.51
CA ARG A 32 6.90 -11.76 -0.50
C ARG A 32 6.11 -10.44 -0.50
N MET A 33 6.67 -9.38 -1.07
CA MET A 33 6.10 -8.03 -1.10
C MET A 33 4.67 -8.02 -1.69
N SER A 34 4.49 -8.61 -2.86
CA SER A 34 3.18 -8.66 -3.52
C SER A 34 2.16 -9.47 -2.72
N SER A 35 2.59 -10.59 -2.13
CA SER A 35 1.72 -11.42 -1.30
C SER A 35 1.27 -10.67 -0.03
N ALA A 36 2.18 -9.94 0.61
CA ALA A 36 1.86 -9.14 1.78
C ALA A 36 0.84 -8.03 1.45
N VAL A 37 1.02 -7.33 0.32
CA VAL A 37 0.06 -6.34 -0.16
C VAL A 37 -1.32 -6.97 -0.34
N SER A 38 -1.43 -8.09 -1.07
CA SER A 38 -2.73 -8.75 -1.30
C SER A 38 -3.39 -9.21 0.00
N LYS A 39 -2.63 -9.70 0.98
CA LYS A 39 -3.19 -10.06 2.30
C LYS A 39 -3.77 -8.84 3.03
N ILE A 40 -3.10 -7.70 2.96
CA ILE A 40 -3.55 -6.46 3.60
C ILE A 40 -4.78 -5.91 2.88
N GLU A 41 -4.80 -5.89 1.54
CA GLU A 41 -5.98 -5.49 0.75
C GLU A 41 -7.20 -6.36 1.10
N ASN A 42 -7.02 -7.69 1.13
CA ASN A 42 -8.07 -8.64 1.51
C ASN A 42 -8.52 -8.53 2.97
N ALA A 43 -7.78 -7.84 3.85
CA ALA A 43 -8.22 -7.54 5.21
C ALA A 43 -8.94 -6.18 5.30
N ILE A 44 -8.56 -5.21 4.46
CA ILE A 44 -9.12 -3.86 4.43
C ILE A 44 -10.49 -3.84 3.73
N GLU A 45 -10.59 -4.45 2.55
CA GLU A 45 -11.78 -4.35 1.71
C GLU A 45 -13.04 -4.94 2.39
N PRO A 46 -13.01 -6.11 3.05
CA PRO A 46 -14.18 -6.64 3.75
C PRO A 46 -14.59 -5.81 4.98
N ALA A 47 -13.69 -5.00 5.52
CA ALA A 47 -13.99 -4.05 6.60
C ALA A 47 -14.71 -2.78 6.08
N GLY A 48 -15.04 -2.73 4.77
CA GLY A 48 -15.71 -1.60 4.13
C GLY A 48 -14.78 -0.40 3.90
N LEU A 49 -13.47 -0.65 3.83
CA LEU A 49 -12.44 0.38 3.75
C LEU A 49 -11.71 0.38 2.41
N THR A 50 -11.17 1.53 2.08
CA THR A 50 -10.44 1.76 0.84
C THR A 50 -8.94 1.87 1.11
N CYS A 51 -8.13 1.28 0.24
CA CYS A 51 -6.68 1.42 0.31
C CYS A 51 -6.08 1.87 -1.03
N ARG A 52 -4.90 2.49 -0.95
CA ARG A 52 -4.07 2.84 -2.11
C ARG A 52 -2.69 2.25 -1.95
N VAL A 53 -2.28 1.43 -2.90
CA VAL A 53 -0.93 0.86 -2.94
C VAL A 53 -0.03 1.74 -3.80
N TYR A 54 1.17 2.05 -3.33
CA TYR A 54 2.21 2.70 -4.15
C TYR A 54 3.61 2.23 -3.77
N THR A 55 4.57 2.47 -4.67
CA THR A 55 6.00 2.24 -4.39
C THR A 55 6.65 3.55 -3.99
N ARG A 56 7.26 3.60 -2.81
CA ARG A 56 8.00 4.79 -2.36
C ARG A 56 9.16 5.08 -3.30
N GLY A 57 9.42 6.35 -3.59
CA GLY A 57 10.46 6.77 -4.54
C GLY A 57 10.04 6.76 -6.02
N ARG A 58 9.02 6.00 -6.43
CA ARG A 58 8.45 6.15 -7.78
C ARG A 58 7.59 7.40 -7.95
N ILE A 59 6.92 7.86 -6.89
CA ILE A 59 6.16 9.12 -6.93
C ILE A 59 7.07 10.35 -7.04
N ALA A 60 8.29 10.31 -6.49
CA ALA A 60 9.26 11.40 -6.69
C ALA A 60 9.67 11.54 -8.17
N ALA A 61 9.86 10.40 -8.87
CA ALA A 61 10.12 10.39 -10.31
C ALA A 61 8.89 10.78 -11.13
N ALA A 62 7.69 10.31 -10.76
CA ALA A 62 6.45 10.69 -11.43
C ALA A 62 6.12 12.18 -11.24
N GLY A 63 6.37 12.76 -10.06
CA GLY A 63 6.22 14.20 -9.82
C GLY A 63 7.18 15.07 -10.65
N ALA A 64 8.40 14.60 -10.89
CA ALA A 64 9.31 15.20 -11.87
C ALA A 64 8.83 15.00 -13.32
N SER A 65 8.14 13.89 -13.61
CA SER A 65 7.58 13.57 -14.93
C SER A 65 6.29 14.35 -15.25
N LEU A 66 5.53 14.76 -14.23
CA LEU A 66 4.33 15.59 -14.39
C LEU A 66 4.66 17.00 -14.90
N LEU A 67 5.89 17.47 -14.72
CA LEU A 67 6.36 18.74 -15.25
C LEU A 67 7.03 18.62 -16.63
N GLY A 68 7.07 17.42 -17.23
CA GLY A 68 7.97 17.10 -18.35
C GLY A 68 7.36 16.52 -19.63
N GLY A 69 6.03 16.48 -19.80
CA GLY A 69 5.38 16.18 -21.09
C GLY A 69 4.33 15.04 -21.08
N PRO A 70 3.77 14.68 -22.26
CA PRO A 70 2.59 13.80 -22.41
C PRO A 70 2.76 12.37 -21.83
N ALA A 71 3.97 11.95 -21.49
CA ALA A 71 4.25 10.69 -20.78
C ALA A 71 3.86 10.72 -19.28
N GLY A 72 3.61 11.89 -18.69
CA GLY A 72 3.20 12.04 -17.29
C GLY A 72 1.85 11.42 -16.97
N VAL A 73 0.94 11.34 -17.95
CA VAL A 73 -0.38 10.72 -17.80
C VAL A 73 -0.28 9.18 -17.89
N ALA A 74 0.66 8.66 -18.68
CA ALA A 74 0.93 7.22 -18.79
C ALA A 74 1.74 6.66 -17.59
N GLY A 75 2.44 7.52 -16.85
CA GLY A 75 3.24 7.13 -15.67
C GLY A 75 2.42 6.67 -14.46
N VAL A 76 1.12 6.96 -14.43
CA VAL A 76 0.19 6.51 -13.37
C VAL A 76 -0.15 5.02 -13.53
N VAL A 77 0.04 4.45 -14.72
CA VAL A 77 -0.40 3.08 -15.07
C VAL A 77 0.70 2.02 -14.82
N SER A 78 1.97 2.41 -14.68
CA SER A 78 3.11 1.50 -14.92
C SER A 78 3.90 1.05 -13.68
N ALA A 79 3.26 0.88 -12.52
CA ALA A 79 3.96 0.47 -11.30
C ALA A 79 3.20 -0.51 -10.40
N ALA A 80 2.91 -1.68 -10.96
CA ALA A 80 2.36 -2.89 -10.35
C ALA A 80 0.86 -2.84 -10.06
N GLY A 81 0.10 -3.56 -10.89
CA GLY A 81 -1.22 -4.08 -10.59
C GLY A 81 -2.24 -3.01 -10.23
N ILE A 82 -2.97 -2.52 -11.24
CA ILE A 82 -4.27 -1.90 -11.00
C ILE A 82 -5.15 -2.98 -10.36
N ALA A 83 -5.18 -3.04 -9.03
CA ALA A 83 -6.41 -3.35 -8.34
C ALA A 83 -7.38 -2.25 -8.78
N VAL A 84 -8.32 -2.69 -9.60
CA VAL A 84 -9.40 -1.90 -10.20
C VAL A 84 -9.97 -0.99 -9.13
N HIS A 85 -10.05 0.32 -9.41
CA HIS A 85 -10.98 1.34 -8.86
C HIS A 85 -10.29 2.71 -8.79
N ASN A 86 -9.99 3.25 -9.96
CA ASN A 86 -9.51 4.62 -10.20
C ASN A 86 -10.48 5.73 -9.69
N LEU A 87 -11.58 5.36 -9.02
CA LEU A 87 -12.61 6.26 -8.49
C LEU A 87 -12.46 6.51 -6.98
N ALA A 88 -11.73 5.66 -6.24
CA ALA A 88 -11.51 5.77 -4.79
C ALA A 88 -10.12 6.34 -4.41
N THR A 89 -9.33 6.79 -5.39
CA THR A 89 -7.88 7.04 -5.20
C THR A 89 -7.54 8.43 -4.67
N TYR A 90 -8.50 9.36 -4.56
CA TYR A 90 -8.22 10.73 -4.07
C TYR A 90 -8.13 10.79 -2.53
N ASN A 91 -8.90 9.96 -1.81
CA ASN A 91 -8.96 9.98 -0.34
C ASN A 91 -9.19 8.57 0.26
N PRO A 92 -8.22 7.65 0.11
CA PRO A 92 -8.34 6.31 0.66
C PRO A 92 -8.31 6.33 2.20
N ASP A 93 -8.90 5.32 2.86
CA ASP A 93 -8.78 5.14 4.32
C ASP A 93 -7.36 4.74 4.70
N TYR A 94 -6.72 3.93 3.86
CA TYR A 94 -5.36 3.45 4.05
C TYR A 94 -4.45 3.72 2.85
N GLU A 95 -3.17 3.92 3.13
CA GLU A 95 -2.09 3.87 2.15
C GLU A 95 -1.15 2.72 2.45
N ILE A 96 -0.82 1.93 1.43
CA ILE A 96 0.13 0.82 1.51
C ILE A 96 1.36 1.22 0.70
N ALA A 97 2.41 1.65 1.39
CA ALA A 97 3.66 2.08 0.80
C ALA A 97 4.69 0.94 0.76
N LYS A 98 5.14 0.58 -0.44
CA LYS A 98 6.21 -0.40 -0.65
C LYS A 98 7.58 0.28 -0.52
N HIS A 99 8.38 -0.16 0.46
CA HIS A 99 9.78 0.21 0.60
C HIS A 99 10.64 -0.93 0.05
N LEU A 100 10.98 -0.85 -1.24
CA LEU A 100 11.70 -1.94 -1.92
C LEU A 100 13.14 -2.10 -1.42
N VAL A 101 13.77 -1.00 -0.99
CA VAL A 101 15.14 -1.02 -0.45
C VAL A 101 15.14 -1.66 0.93
N ASP A 102 14.21 -1.25 1.80
CA ASP A 102 14.12 -1.72 3.18
C ASP A 102 13.42 -3.09 3.28
N ASN A 103 12.81 -3.57 2.19
CA ASN A 103 12.01 -4.79 2.13
C ASN A 103 10.88 -4.80 3.20
N THR A 104 10.21 -3.67 3.36
CA THR A 104 9.09 -3.45 4.28
C THR A 104 7.87 -2.84 3.58
N LEU A 105 6.71 -2.93 4.24
CA LEU A 105 5.51 -2.20 3.90
C LEU A 105 5.14 -1.25 5.03
N SER A 106 4.81 0.01 4.72
CA SER A 106 4.05 0.84 5.68
C SER A 106 2.59 0.84 5.29
N VAL A 107 1.73 0.54 6.26
CA VAL A 107 0.27 0.63 6.16
C VAL A 107 -0.16 1.82 7.01
N LEU A 108 -0.57 2.90 6.35
CA LEU A 108 -0.86 4.20 6.96
C LEU A 108 -2.35 4.44 6.95
N TYR A 109 -2.98 4.57 8.11
CA TYR A 109 -4.34 5.07 8.22
C TYR A 109 -4.36 6.58 8.00
N LYS A 110 -5.32 7.09 7.22
CA LYS A 110 -5.35 8.48 6.71
C LYS A 110 -6.51 9.32 7.24
N LYS A 111 -7.50 8.72 7.89
CA LYS A 111 -8.74 9.39 8.33
C LYS A 111 -8.87 9.42 9.84
#